data_AF-A0ABD2MSI2-F1
#
_entry.id   AF-A0ABD2MSI2-F1
#
_cell.length_a   1.000
_cell.length_b   1.000
_cell.length_c   1.000
_cell.angle_alpha   90.00
_cell.angle_beta   90.00
_cell.angle_gamma   90.00
#
_symmetry.space_group_name_H-M   'P 1'
#
loop_
_entity.id
_entity.type
_entity.pdbx_description
1 polymer ?
#
loop_
_entity_poly.entity_id
_entity_poly.type
_entity_poly.pdbx_seq_one_letter_code
_entity_poly.pdbx_strand_id
1 'polypeptide(L)'
;MDYSTCMNSMFRRYGHLDENIKLGILTRNSAPFYSTQILTVSTMQEFEDACLELEVKKFKADSYVPLSRRRYGYVDPDLAFISVPSSSTSSNQLDIVSEVRPIEAIQPSALSGMVVCWNCERSGHHRHSYPEPKKLLCYRCGKMDVTVRTVRTIQVRKTTSEGTERSYSLA
;
A
#
# COMPACT_ATOMS: atom_id res chain seq x y z
N MET A 1 -2.95 -1.61 9.17
CA MET A 1 -4.38 -1.34 9.44
C MET A 1 -5.06 -2.08 8.32
N ASP A 2 -5.42 -3.31 8.63
CA ASP A 2 -5.48 -4.34 7.62
C ASP A 2 -6.90 -4.34 7.04
N TYR A 3 -6.99 -4.54 5.73
CA TYR A 3 -8.26 -4.40 5.02
C TYR A 3 -9.34 -5.31 5.62
N SER A 4 -9.00 -6.55 5.98
CA SER A 4 -9.90 -7.50 6.66
C SER A 4 -10.43 -6.95 7.98
N THR A 5 -9.57 -6.33 8.82
CA THR A 5 -9.97 -5.73 10.10
C THR A 5 -10.95 -4.58 9.89
N CYS A 6 -10.70 -3.74 8.88
CA CYS A 6 -11.61 -2.64 8.52
C CYS A 6 -12.98 -3.18 8.08
N MET A 7 -13.01 -4.16 7.17
CA MET A 7 -14.24 -4.77 6.68
C MET A 7 -15.03 -5.48 7.78
N ASN A 8 -14.36 -6.23 8.66
CA ASN A 8 -14.98 -6.87 9.82
C ASN A 8 -15.63 -5.85 10.76
N SER A 9 -15.01 -4.68 10.94
CA SER A 9 -15.61 -3.58 11.72
C SER A 9 -16.88 -3.02 11.07
N MET A 10 -16.93 -2.96 9.73
CA MET A 10 -18.12 -2.53 9.01
C MET A 10 -19.23 -3.57 9.08
N PHE A 11 -18.92 -4.86 8.88
CA PHE A 11 -19.92 -5.93 8.96
C PHE A 11 -20.64 -5.96 10.30
N ARG A 12 -19.93 -5.68 11.41
CA ARG A 12 -20.55 -5.55 12.74
C ARG A 12 -21.63 -4.48 12.83
N ARG A 13 -21.54 -3.40 12.03
CA ARG A 13 -22.54 -2.31 12.02
C ARG A 13 -23.80 -2.68 11.23
N TYR A 14 -23.68 -3.56 10.25
CA TYR A 14 -24.78 -3.99 9.39
C TYR A 14 -25.60 -5.16 9.97
N GLY A 15 -25.29 -5.61 11.19
CA GLY A 15 -25.99 -6.70 11.85
C GLY A 15 -25.42 -8.09 11.49
N HIS A 16 -26.24 -9.13 11.61
CA HIS A 16 -25.81 -10.49 11.30
C HIS A 16 -25.87 -10.75 9.79
N LEU A 17 -24.71 -10.69 9.16
CA LEU A 17 -24.48 -11.17 7.79
C LEU A 17 -23.98 -12.60 7.82
N ASP A 18 -24.51 -13.42 6.92
CA ASP A 18 -24.02 -14.78 6.70
C ASP A 18 -22.54 -14.75 6.25
N GLU A 19 -21.80 -15.78 6.66
CA GLU A 19 -20.36 -15.87 6.43
C GLU A 19 -20.03 -15.95 4.93
N ASN A 20 -20.85 -16.68 4.17
CA ASN A 20 -20.70 -16.79 2.71
C ASN A 20 -20.83 -15.44 2.00
N ILE A 21 -21.71 -14.57 2.50
CA ILE A 21 -21.91 -13.22 1.94
C ILE A 21 -20.69 -12.36 2.25
N LYS A 22 -20.15 -12.41 3.47
CA LYS A 22 -18.94 -11.67 3.85
C LYS A 22 -17.75 -12.11 3.00
N LEU A 23 -17.57 -13.42 2.82
CA LEU A 23 -16.54 -14.00 1.96
C LEU A 23 -16.72 -13.54 0.51
N GLY A 24 -17.93 -13.60 -0.04
CA GLY A 24 -18.21 -13.11 -1.40
C GLY A 24 -17.84 -11.63 -1.60
N ILE A 25 -18.16 -10.79 -0.61
CA ILE A 25 -17.79 -9.36 -0.63
C ILE A 25 -16.28 -9.19 -0.55
N LEU A 26 -15.61 -9.91 0.36
CA LEU A 26 -14.16 -9.81 0.54
C LEU A 26 -13.38 -10.29 -0.67
N THR A 27 -13.70 -11.47 -1.21
CA THR A 27 -13.03 -12.04 -2.38
C THR A 27 -13.19 -11.13 -3.59
N ARG A 28 -14.40 -10.59 -3.83
CA ARG A 28 -14.66 -9.70 -4.96
C ARG A 28 -13.98 -8.33 -4.84
N ASN A 29 -13.87 -7.80 -3.63
CA ASN A 29 -13.25 -6.49 -3.38
C ASN A 29 -11.73 -6.58 -3.17
N SER A 30 -11.18 -7.78 -2.98
CA SER A 30 -9.74 -7.99 -2.88
C SER A 30 -9.03 -7.60 -4.17
N ALA A 31 -7.77 -7.19 -4.08
CA ALA A 31 -7.01 -6.82 -5.29
C ALA A 31 -6.88 -8.06 -6.22
N PRO A 32 -6.80 -7.85 -7.55
CA PRO A 32 -6.77 -8.96 -8.52
C PRO A 32 -5.73 -10.03 -8.23
N PHE A 33 -4.59 -9.65 -7.63
CA PHE A 33 -3.55 -10.57 -7.19
C PHE A 33 -4.05 -11.66 -6.23
N TYR A 34 -4.93 -11.31 -5.31
CA TYR A 34 -5.48 -12.26 -4.33
C TYR A 34 -6.67 -13.02 -4.93
N SER A 35 -7.58 -12.34 -5.62
CA SER A 35 -8.81 -12.95 -6.15
C SER A 35 -8.56 -14.02 -7.22
N THR A 36 -7.45 -13.94 -7.98
CA THR A 36 -7.11 -14.95 -9.00
C THR A 36 -6.45 -16.19 -8.41
N GLN A 37 -5.83 -16.07 -7.23
CA GLN A 37 -5.08 -17.15 -6.59
C GLN A 37 -5.89 -17.87 -5.51
N ILE A 38 -6.84 -17.17 -4.88
CA ILE A 38 -7.72 -17.73 -3.86
C ILE A 38 -9.02 -18.17 -4.54
N LEU A 39 -9.05 -19.39 -5.07
CA LEU A 39 -10.17 -19.90 -5.86
C LEU A 39 -11.32 -20.45 -5.00
N THR A 40 -11.01 -21.09 -3.88
CA THR A 40 -12.01 -21.75 -3.02
C THR A 40 -11.63 -21.62 -1.56
N VAL A 41 -12.39 -20.82 -0.82
CA VAL A 41 -12.30 -20.68 0.63
C VAL A 41 -13.69 -20.82 1.21
N SER A 42 -13.80 -21.61 2.28
CA SER A 42 -15.08 -21.94 2.89
C SER A 42 -15.34 -21.16 4.17
N THR A 43 -14.26 -20.70 4.83
CA THR A 43 -14.34 -19.93 6.07
C THR A 43 -13.59 -18.60 5.96
N MET A 44 -13.98 -17.64 6.79
CA MET A 44 -13.29 -16.35 6.91
C MET A 44 -11.82 -16.52 7.33
N GLN A 45 -11.55 -17.49 8.20
CA GLN A 45 -10.19 -17.78 8.67
C GLN A 45 -9.32 -18.30 7.54
N GLU A 46 -9.82 -19.26 6.75
CA GLU A 46 -9.11 -19.79 5.58
C GLU A 46 -8.78 -18.69 4.56
N PHE A 47 -9.70 -17.74 4.36
CA PHE A 47 -9.45 -16.58 3.50
C PHE A 47 -8.32 -15.69 4.02
N GLU A 48 -8.29 -15.41 5.33
CA GLU A 48 -7.23 -14.61 5.95
C GLU A 48 -5.87 -15.33 5.87
N ASP A 49 -5.84 -16.62 6.17
CA ASP A 49 -4.62 -17.44 6.09
C ASP A 49 -4.08 -17.51 4.65
N ALA A 50 -4.95 -17.70 3.67
CA ALA A 50 -4.58 -17.71 2.25
C ALA A 50 -4.02 -16.36 1.78
N CYS A 51 -4.62 -15.25 2.22
CA CYS A 51 -4.11 -13.91 1.93
C CYS A 51 -2.70 -13.71 2.52
N LEU A 52 -2.48 -14.13 3.76
CA LEU A 52 -1.18 -14.04 4.43
C LEU A 52 -0.11 -14.89 3.73
N GLU A 53 -0.45 -16.10 3.29
CA GLU A 53 0.48 -16.95 2.54
C GLU A 53 0.93 -16.29 1.23
N LEU A 54 -0.01 -15.64 0.52
CA LEU A 54 0.28 -14.90 -0.69
C LEU A 54 1.16 -13.67 -0.43
N GLU A 55 0.97 -12.98 0.69
CA GLU A 55 1.83 -11.86 1.08
C GLU A 55 3.26 -12.31 1.38
N VAL A 56 3.45 -13.47 2.03
CA VAL A 56 4.78 -14.03 2.25
C VAL A 56 5.46 -14.36 0.92
N LYS A 57 4.72 -14.96 -0.04
CA LYS A 57 5.25 -15.26 -1.38
C LYS A 57 5.61 -13.99 -2.14
N LYS A 58 4.71 -13.00 -2.14
CA LYS A 58 4.94 -11.70 -2.76
C LYS A 58 6.15 -11.00 -2.16
N PHE A 59 6.25 -10.96 -0.84
CA PHE A 59 7.37 -10.34 -0.14
C PHE A 59 8.70 -11.02 -0.49
N LYS A 60 8.74 -12.35 -0.57
CA LYS A 60 9.93 -13.09 -1.00
C LYS A 60 10.35 -12.75 -2.44
N ALA A 61 9.37 -12.62 -3.34
CA ALA A 61 9.63 -12.24 -4.73
C ALA A 61 10.12 -10.78 -4.83
N ASP A 62 9.46 -9.85 -4.14
CA ASP A 62 9.80 -8.42 -4.16
C ASP A 62 11.15 -8.14 -3.47
N SER A 63 11.48 -8.92 -2.44
CA SER A 63 12.76 -8.82 -1.71
C SER A 63 13.89 -9.61 -2.37
N TYR A 64 13.60 -10.34 -3.46
CA TYR A 64 14.63 -11.08 -4.17
C TYR A 64 15.59 -10.11 -4.85
N VAL A 65 16.82 -10.07 -4.33
CA VAL A 65 17.93 -9.38 -4.98
C VAL A 65 18.79 -10.45 -5.65
N PRO A 66 18.84 -10.51 -6.99
CA PRO A 66 19.74 -11.44 -7.66
C PRO A 66 21.18 -11.17 -7.22
N LEU A 67 21.93 -12.24 -6.96
CA LEU A 67 23.33 -12.15 -6.53
C LEU A 67 24.11 -11.28 -7.52
N SER A 68 24.85 -10.29 -6.99
CA SER A 68 25.58 -9.34 -7.84
C SER A 68 26.58 -10.09 -8.72
N ARG A 69 26.64 -9.72 -10.01
CA ARG A 69 27.57 -10.26 -11.02
C ARG A 69 29.06 -10.27 -10.65
N ARG A 70 29.49 -9.67 -9.54
CA ARG A 70 30.92 -9.60 -9.18
C ARG A 70 31.46 -10.82 -8.43
N ARG A 71 30.66 -11.87 -8.20
CA ARG A 71 31.09 -13.10 -7.49
C ARG A 71 30.95 -14.38 -8.32
N TYR A 72 31.17 -14.33 -9.64
CA TYR A 72 31.09 -15.50 -10.53
C TYR A 72 32.22 -16.53 -10.36
N GLY A 73 33.20 -16.32 -9.47
CA GLY A 73 34.31 -17.27 -9.28
C GLY A 73 33.95 -18.56 -8.52
N TYR A 74 32.72 -18.70 -8.00
CA TYR A 74 32.35 -19.79 -7.08
C TYR A 74 31.04 -20.52 -7.46
N VAL A 75 30.46 -20.25 -8.63
CA VAL A 75 29.23 -20.94 -9.09
C VAL A 75 29.58 -21.71 -10.35
N ASP A 76 29.19 -22.99 -10.39
CA ASP A 76 29.38 -23.87 -11.54
C ASP A 76 28.79 -23.20 -12.80
N PRO A 77 29.46 -23.25 -13.97
CA PRO A 77 29.01 -22.58 -15.19
C PRO A 77 27.57 -22.94 -15.60
N ASP A 78 27.14 -24.17 -15.32
CA ASP A 78 25.79 -24.68 -15.63
C ASP A 78 24.70 -24.14 -14.70
N LEU A 79 25.09 -23.53 -13.57
CA LEU A 79 24.19 -22.89 -12.60
C LEU A 79 24.31 -21.36 -12.62
N ALA A 80 25.17 -20.81 -13.47
CA ALA A 80 25.37 -19.37 -13.57
C ALA A 80 24.14 -18.70 -14.22
N PHE A 81 23.55 -17.74 -13.50
CA PHE A 81 22.44 -16.95 -14.01
C PHE A 81 22.84 -16.17 -15.28
N ILE A 82 22.39 -16.63 -16.45
CA ILE A 82 22.51 -15.92 -17.73
C ILE A 82 21.37 -14.89 -17.78
N SER A 83 21.69 -13.64 -17.48
CA SER A 83 20.75 -12.55 -17.76
C SER A 83 20.77 -12.31 -19.26
N VAL A 84 19.73 -12.75 -19.96
CA VAL A 84 19.53 -12.41 -21.38
C VAL A 84 19.41 -10.89 -21.46
N PRO A 85 20.34 -10.19 -22.12
CA PRO A 85 20.22 -8.74 -22.28
C PRO A 85 19.01 -8.46 -23.16
N SER A 86 18.06 -7.70 -22.63
CA SER A 86 16.92 -7.17 -23.38
C SER A 86 17.43 -6.10 -24.36
N SER A 87 18.04 -6.55 -25.46
CA SER A 87 18.42 -5.70 -26.58
C SER A 87 17.93 -6.34 -27.87
N SER A 88 16.80 -5.82 -28.36
CA SER A 88 16.35 -5.80 -29.76
C SER A 88 16.43 -7.10 -30.59
N THR A 89 15.25 -7.71 -30.77
CA THR A 89 14.72 -8.23 -32.05
C THR A 89 15.66 -9.03 -32.97
N SER A 90 15.57 -10.36 -32.93
CA SER A 90 15.44 -11.20 -34.14
C SER A 90 15.05 -12.64 -33.78
N SER A 91 14.02 -13.11 -34.47
CA SER A 91 13.37 -14.42 -34.47
C SER A 91 14.25 -15.64 -34.21
N ASN A 92 13.80 -16.51 -33.30
CA ASN A 92 13.44 -17.89 -33.67
C ASN A 92 12.55 -18.49 -32.57
N GLN A 93 11.35 -18.84 -33.02
CA GLN A 93 10.22 -19.37 -32.28
C GLN A 93 10.42 -20.87 -32.01
N LEU A 94 10.26 -21.29 -30.76
CA LEU A 94 9.77 -22.62 -30.42
C LEU A 94 8.71 -22.44 -29.34
N ASP A 95 7.48 -22.78 -29.74
CA ASP A 95 6.24 -22.60 -29.02
C ASP A 95 6.18 -23.44 -27.72
N ILE A 96 5.96 -22.77 -26.59
CA ILE A 96 5.16 -23.32 -25.50
C ILE A 96 4.11 -22.28 -25.15
N VAL A 97 2.86 -22.64 -25.42
CA VAL A 97 1.66 -21.82 -25.26
C VAL A 97 1.44 -21.49 -23.79
N SER A 98 1.60 -20.21 -23.44
CA SER A 98 0.89 -19.61 -22.32
C SER A 98 0.48 -18.22 -22.78
N GLU A 99 -0.76 -18.11 -23.27
CA GLU A 99 -1.39 -16.82 -23.58
C GLU A 99 -1.64 -16.05 -22.28
N VAL A 100 -0.59 -15.45 -21.74
CA VAL A 100 -0.72 -14.30 -20.85
C VAL A 100 -0.56 -13.09 -21.75
N ARG A 101 -1.69 -12.51 -22.16
CA ARG A 101 -1.68 -11.18 -22.79
C ARG A 101 -0.90 -10.25 -21.86
N PRO A 102 0.12 -9.52 -22.35
CA PRO A 102 0.75 -8.50 -21.54
C PRO A 102 -0.37 -7.55 -21.11
N ILE A 103 -0.54 -7.40 -19.80
CA ILE A 103 -1.28 -6.27 -19.25
C ILE A 103 -0.44 -5.08 -19.69
N GLU A 104 -0.77 -4.51 -20.85
CA GLU A 104 -0.48 -3.13 -21.15
C GLU A 104 -0.84 -2.40 -19.87
N ALA A 105 0.18 -1.82 -19.24
CA ALA A 105 -0.01 -0.92 -18.14
C ALA A 105 -1.16 -0.03 -18.57
N ILE A 106 -2.30 -0.18 -17.88
CA ILE A 106 -3.42 0.73 -18.03
C ILE A 106 -2.81 2.05 -17.61
N GLN A 107 -2.27 2.78 -18.58
CA GLN A 107 -2.19 4.20 -18.51
C GLN A 107 -3.62 4.60 -18.17
N PRO A 108 -3.85 5.30 -17.05
CA PRO A 108 -5.17 5.83 -16.78
C PRO A 108 -5.46 6.86 -17.88
N SER A 109 -6.00 6.35 -18.99
CA SER A 109 -6.52 7.13 -20.08
C SER A 109 -7.67 7.96 -19.52
N ALA A 110 -7.39 9.25 -19.36
CA ALA A 110 -8.36 10.32 -19.40
C ALA A 110 -9.59 10.16 -18.48
N LEU A 111 -9.34 10.08 -17.17
CA LEU A 111 -9.97 11.07 -16.30
C LEU A 111 -8.88 12.08 -15.99
N SER A 112 -8.70 13.05 -16.89
CA SER A 112 -7.99 14.31 -16.59
C SER A 112 -8.85 15.09 -15.59
N GLY A 113 -9.11 14.50 -14.43
CA GLY A 113 -9.55 15.19 -13.24
C GLY A 113 -8.38 16.09 -12.88
N MET A 114 -8.60 17.40 -12.99
CA MET A 114 -7.67 18.42 -12.56
C MET A 114 -6.99 18.01 -11.25
N VAL A 115 -5.73 17.55 -11.32
CA VAL A 115 -4.96 17.22 -10.12
C VAL A 115 -4.74 18.53 -9.38
N VAL A 116 -5.42 18.68 -8.25
CA VAL A 116 -5.27 19.84 -7.36
C VAL A 116 -3.98 19.66 -6.57
N CYS A 117 -3.08 20.61 -6.68
CA CYS A 117 -1.87 20.64 -5.89
C CYS A 117 -2.21 20.96 -4.44
N TRP A 118 -1.90 20.05 -3.53
CA TRP A 118 -2.12 20.23 -2.08
C TRP A 118 -1.22 21.31 -1.44
N ASN A 119 -0.34 21.96 -2.22
CA ASN A 119 0.49 23.07 -1.76
C ASN A 119 -0.16 24.43 -2.00
N CYS A 120 -0.67 24.64 -3.22
CA CYS A 120 -1.19 25.93 -3.66
C CYS A 120 -2.67 25.90 -4.05
N GLU A 121 -3.31 24.73 -3.96
CA GLU A 121 -4.71 24.47 -4.27
C GLU A 121 -5.10 24.75 -5.73
N ARG A 122 -4.11 24.93 -6.61
CA ARG A 122 -4.31 25.10 -8.05
C ARG A 122 -4.24 23.76 -8.77
N SER A 123 -4.99 23.64 -9.85
CA SER A 123 -4.96 22.47 -10.72
C SER A 123 -3.76 22.48 -11.68
N GLY A 124 -3.42 21.31 -12.24
CA GLY A 124 -2.46 21.19 -13.34
C GLY A 124 -1.04 20.80 -12.96
N HIS A 125 -0.75 20.54 -11.68
CA HIS A 125 0.53 19.99 -11.24
C HIS A 125 0.41 19.22 -9.92
N HIS A 126 1.35 18.32 -9.67
CA HIS A 126 1.48 17.63 -8.38
C HIS A 126 2.28 18.49 -7.39
N ARG A 127 2.02 18.30 -6.09
CA ARG A 127 2.76 18.96 -4.99
C ARG A 127 4.28 18.78 -5.06
N HIS A 128 4.76 17.68 -5.63
CA HIS A 128 6.20 17.42 -5.79
C HIS A 128 6.84 18.30 -6.86
N SER A 129 6.07 18.74 -7.84
CA SER A 129 6.52 19.56 -8.97
C SER A 129 6.33 21.07 -8.72
N TYR A 130 5.88 21.47 -7.53
CA TYR A 130 5.64 22.87 -7.21
C TYR A 130 6.94 23.55 -6.73
N PRO A 131 7.33 24.70 -7.32
CA PRO A 131 8.63 25.33 -7.05
C PRO A 131 8.71 26.07 -5.71
N GLU A 132 7.59 26.56 -5.16
CA GLU A 132 7.59 27.30 -3.90
C GLU A 132 7.72 26.37 -2.68
N PRO A 133 8.19 26.89 -1.53
CA PRO A 133 8.27 26.12 -0.29
C PRO A 133 6.94 25.43 0.04
N LYS A 134 7.06 24.20 0.53
CA LYS A 134 5.91 23.37 0.82
C LYS A 134 5.22 23.88 2.08
N LYS A 135 3.93 24.24 1.99
CA LYS A 135 3.08 24.48 3.16
C LYS A 135 3.13 23.25 4.05
N LEU A 136 3.35 23.50 5.34
CA LEU A 136 3.37 22.44 6.35
C LEU A 136 1.93 22.04 6.64
N LEU A 137 1.65 20.74 6.63
CA LEU A 137 0.34 20.20 6.96
C LEU A 137 0.56 19.06 7.96
N CYS A 138 -0.20 19.06 9.05
CA CYS A 138 -0.18 17.93 9.97
C CYS A 138 -1.08 16.83 9.42
N TYR A 139 -0.47 15.77 8.88
CA TYR A 139 -1.19 14.60 8.35
C TYR A 139 -2.03 13.85 9.39
N ARG A 140 -1.90 14.16 10.69
CA ARG A 140 -2.70 13.54 11.76
C ARG A 140 -3.98 14.32 12.08
N CYS A 141 -3.98 15.65 11.93
CA CYS A 141 -5.11 16.51 12.35
C CYS A 141 -5.58 17.51 11.30
N GLY A 142 -4.98 17.55 10.11
CA GLY A 142 -5.38 18.41 9.01
C GLY A 142 -5.06 19.91 9.17
N LYS A 143 -4.38 20.31 10.25
CA LYS A 143 -4.02 21.73 10.47
C LYS A 143 -2.86 22.17 9.57
N MET A 144 -3.00 23.35 8.98
CA MET A 144 -1.96 24.05 8.22
C MET A 144 -0.88 24.64 9.15
N ASP A 145 0.31 24.86 8.60
CA ASP A 145 1.50 25.43 9.23
C ASP A 145 2.05 24.68 10.44
N VAL A 146 1.65 23.41 10.59
CA VAL A 146 2.12 22.54 11.67
C VAL A 146 2.54 21.18 11.15
N THR A 147 3.56 20.60 11.77
CA THR A 147 3.96 19.21 11.59
C THR A 147 3.33 18.32 12.65
N VAL A 148 3.34 17.00 12.44
CA VAL A 148 2.90 16.02 13.46
C VAL A 148 3.68 16.20 14.77
N ARG A 149 4.96 16.60 14.70
CA ARG A 149 5.78 16.85 15.88
C ARG A 149 5.31 18.09 16.64
N THR A 150 5.09 19.21 15.97
CA THR A 150 4.63 20.45 16.61
C THR A 150 3.22 20.32 17.20
N VAL A 151 2.32 19.56 16.55
CA VAL A 151 0.97 19.32 17.09
C VAL A 151 1.03 18.48 18.37
N ARG A 152 1.92 17.48 18.46
CA ARG A 152 2.12 16.72 19.69
C ARG A 152 2.58 17.64 20.83
N THR A 153 3.48 18.57 20.57
CA THR A 153 3.96 19.52 21.59
C THR A 153 2.87 20.52 22.04
N ILE A 154 2.02 20.98 21.12
CA ILE A 154 0.89 21.88 21.44
C ILE A 154 -0.19 21.16 22.25
N GLN A 155 -0.49 19.89 21.93
CA GLN A 155 -1.46 19.11 22.70
C GLN A 155 -0.99 18.81 24.12
N VAL A 156 0.31 18.52 24.31
CA VAL A 156 0.89 18.32 25.66
C VAL A 156 0.81 19.59 26.50
N ARG A 157 0.96 20.79 25.90
CA ARG A 157 0.85 22.06 26.63
C ARG A 157 -0.60 22.43 26.99
N LYS A 158 -1.58 22.08 26.15
CA LYS A 158 -3.00 22.33 26.46
C LYS A 158 -3.53 21.46 27.59
N THR A 159 -2.96 20.27 27.81
CA THR A 159 -3.39 19.39 28.91
C THR A 159 -2.80 19.78 30.27
N THR A 160 -1.89 20.74 30.34
CA THR A 160 -1.21 21.14 31.60
C THR A 160 -1.56 22.54 32.09
N SER A 161 -2.50 23.26 31.47
CA SER A 161 -2.81 24.66 31.83
C SER A 161 -4.25 24.94 32.25
N GLU A 162 -5.07 23.92 32.53
CA GLU A 162 -6.38 24.10 33.15
C GLU A 162 -6.43 23.28 34.43
N GLY A 163 -6.08 23.90 35.56
CA GLY A 163 -5.94 23.21 36.84
C GLY A 163 -5.72 24.14 38.04
N THR A 164 -6.65 25.05 38.26
CA THR A 164 -7.14 25.54 39.56
C THR A 164 -6.14 26.12 40.57
N GLU A 165 -6.11 27.44 40.66
CA GLU A 165 -5.77 28.17 41.90
C GLU A 165 -6.72 27.72 43.03
N ARG A 166 -6.15 27.09 44.08
CA ARG A 166 -6.76 27.06 45.42
C ARG A 166 -5.68 27.39 46.44
N SER A 167 -5.70 28.64 46.85
CA SER A 167 -5.05 29.15 48.06
C SER A 167 -5.61 28.44 49.30
N TYR A 168 -4.73 27.86 50.12
CA TYR A 168 -5.00 27.62 51.53
C TYR A 168 -3.89 28.26 52.37
N SER A 169 -4.32 29.19 53.22
CA SER A 169 -3.55 29.83 54.27
C SER A 169 -3.16 28.79 55.33
N LEU A 170 -1.91 28.79 55.76
CA LEU A 170 -1.48 28.09 56.97
C LEU A 170 -1.40 29.09 58.13
N ALA A 171 -1.91 28.62 59.28
CA ALA A 171 -1.88 29.27 60.58
C ALA A 171 -0.44 29.45 61.10
#